data_AF-A0AAN9QID3-F1
#
_entry.id   AF-A0AAN9QID3-F1
#
_cell.length_a   1.000
_cell.length_b   1.000
_cell.length_c   1.000
_cell.angle_alpha   90.00
_cell.angle_beta   90.00
_cell.angle_gamma   90.00
#
_symmetry.space_group_name_H-M   'P 1'
#
loop_
_entity.id
_entity.type
_entity.pdbx_description
1 polymer ?
#
loop_
_entity_poly.entity_id
_entity_poly.type
_entity_poly.pdbx_seq_one_letter_code
_entity_poly.pdbx_strand_id
1 'polypeptide(L)'
;MIQVGNLEHAMKRGAPIIVEYLGGVASRDAYHMTNVRSDGLGVPSCIQSSLEDAGYCLGATEGLEATVKAITMGWLHPTINQFNPELVVNFDTLANVKQQHEVIVSIYLGNMFYDGVFELWEENSPPINVIGRHA
;
A
#
# COMPACT_ATOMS: atom_id res chain seq x y z
N MET A 1 -13.07 -7.51 3.43
CA MET A 1 -12.25 -8.59 2.84
C MET A 1 -11.89 -8.22 1.41
N ILE A 2 -10.60 -8.20 1.06
CA ILE A 2 -10.11 -7.92 -0.30
C ILE A 2 -9.94 -9.25 -1.04
N GLN A 3 -10.48 -9.35 -2.27
CA GLN A 3 -10.32 -10.51 -3.14
C GLN A 3 -9.46 -10.14 -4.35
N VAL A 4 -8.25 -10.70 -4.41
CA VAL A 4 -7.38 -10.57 -5.58
C VAL A 4 -7.69 -11.70 -6.56
N GLY A 5 -7.83 -11.39 -7.85
CA GLY A 5 -8.11 -12.42 -8.86
C GLY A 5 -7.81 -11.97 -10.29
N ASN A 6 -8.12 -12.85 -11.23
CA ASN A 6 -7.97 -12.60 -12.66
C ASN A 6 -9.18 -11.84 -13.22
N LEU A 7 -8.92 -10.92 -14.16
CA LEU A 7 -9.92 -10.15 -14.89
C LEU A 7 -10.98 -11.04 -15.52
N GLU A 8 -10.58 -12.08 -16.26
CA GLU A 8 -11.54 -12.96 -16.92
C GLU A 8 -12.48 -13.65 -15.93
N HIS A 9 -11.94 -14.09 -14.80
CA HIS A 9 -12.72 -14.76 -13.77
C HIS A 9 -13.67 -13.79 -13.05
N ALA A 10 -13.24 -12.54 -12.84
CA ALA A 10 -14.08 -11.48 -12.30
C ALA A 10 -15.21 -11.08 -13.25
N MET A 11 -14.91 -10.93 -14.54
CA MET A 11 -15.89 -10.64 -15.59
C MET A 11 -16.92 -11.77 -15.74
N LYS A 12 -16.46 -13.04 -15.76
CA LYS A 12 -17.34 -14.21 -15.87
C LYS A 12 -18.37 -14.31 -14.72
N ARG A 13 -18.03 -13.82 -13.53
CA ARG A 13 -18.94 -13.79 -12.37
C ARG A 13 -19.67 -12.44 -12.18
N GLY A 14 -19.47 -11.47 -13.08
CA GLY A 14 -20.08 -10.14 -12.98
C GLY A 14 -19.60 -9.33 -11.77
N ALA A 15 -18.41 -9.60 -11.25
CA ALA A 15 -17.87 -8.90 -10.11
C ALA A 15 -17.40 -7.48 -10.49
N PRO A 16 -17.74 -6.45 -9.70
CA PRO A 16 -17.27 -5.09 -9.96
C PRO A 16 -15.75 -5.03 -9.77
N ILE A 17 -15.05 -4.48 -10.76
CA ILE A 17 -13.61 -4.28 -10.75
C ILE A 17 -13.34 -2.91 -10.12
N ILE A 18 -12.56 -2.88 -9.04
CA ILE A 18 -12.36 -1.67 -8.25
C ILE A 18 -11.01 -1.02 -8.57
N VAL A 19 -9.94 -1.83 -8.54
CA VAL A 19 -8.59 -1.40 -8.90
C VAL A 19 -7.84 -2.51 -9.63
N GLU A 20 -6.84 -2.11 -10.42
CA GLU A 20 -5.83 -3.00 -10.95
C GLU A 20 -4.58 -2.94 -10.06
N TYR A 21 -4.13 -4.10 -9.61
CA TYR A 21 -2.87 -4.27 -8.91
C TYR A 21 -1.75 -4.51 -9.91
N LEU A 22 -0.87 -3.53 -10.01
CA LEU A 22 0.21 -3.50 -10.99
C LEU A 22 1.40 -4.36 -10.56
N GLY A 23 1.68 -4.50 -9.26
CA GLY A 23 2.84 -5.22 -8.77
C GLY A 23 3.20 -4.81 -7.34
N GLY A 24 4.21 -5.49 -6.80
CA GLY A 24 4.76 -5.23 -5.48
C GLY A 24 6.05 -6.01 -5.33
N VAL A 25 6.93 -5.56 -4.44
CA VAL A 25 8.20 -6.23 -4.14
C VAL A 25 8.38 -6.29 -2.64
N ALA A 26 8.83 -7.42 -2.14
CA ALA A 26 9.34 -7.54 -0.78
C ALA A 26 10.87 -7.56 -0.86
N SER A 27 11.52 -6.60 -0.21
CA SER A 27 12.98 -6.57 -0.08
C SER A 27 13.37 -6.67 1.40
N ARG A 28 14.56 -7.21 1.65
CA ARG A 28 15.16 -7.28 2.98
C ARG A 28 16.52 -6.59 2.90
N ASP A 29 16.80 -5.72 3.85
CA ASP A 29 18.06 -4.98 3.90
C ASP A 29 19.29 -5.88 4.19
N ALA A 30 19.06 -7.08 4.77
CA ALA A 30 20.05 -8.09 5.10
C ALA A 30 21.28 -7.53 5.85
N TYR A 31 21.08 -6.46 6.62
CA TYR A 31 22.15 -5.69 7.25
C TYR A 31 22.30 -6.03 8.73
N HIS A 32 21.24 -5.85 9.51
CA HIS A 32 21.23 -6.11 10.94
C HIS A 32 19.82 -6.51 11.40
N MET A 33 19.73 -7.31 12.46
CA MET A 33 18.43 -7.84 12.93
C MET A 33 17.44 -6.76 13.38
N THR A 34 17.95 -5.65 13.93
CA THR A 34 17.13 -4.56 14.50
C THR A 34 17.46 -3.17 13.96
N ASN A 35 18.60 -3.02 13.27
CA ASN A 35 19.07 -1.70 12.86
C ASN A 35 18.87 -1.56 11.36
N VAL A 36 18.29 -0.44 10.97
CA VAL A 36 18.22 -0.04 9.56
C VAL A 36 19.62 0.28 9.04
N ARG A 37 19.82 0.03 7.76
CA ARG A 37 21.05 0.41 7.05
C ARG A 37 21.17 1.93 7.00
N SER A 38 22.33 2.46 7.38
CA SER A 38 22.56 3.91 7.50
C SER A 38 22.53 4.68 6.18
N ASP A 39 22.70 4.00 5.05
CA ASP A 39 22.60 4.60 3.72
C ASP A 39 21.16 4.67 3.19
N GLY A 40 20.19 4.04 3.86
CA GLY A 40 18.77 4.09 3.51
C GLY A 40 18.40 3.50 2.15
N LEU A 41 19.32 2.79 1.46
CA LEU A 41 19.13 2.41 0.05
C LEU A 41 18.11 1.29 -0.18
N GLY A 42 17.72 0.54 0.86
CA GLY A 42 16.76 -0.56 0.74
C GLY A 42 15.39 -0.10 0.21
N VAL A 43 14.89 1.04 0.70
CA VAL A 43 13.57 1.56 0.32
C VAL A 43 13.55 2.08 -1.13
N PRO A 44 14.49 2.94 -1.57
CA PRO A 44 14.56 3.37 -2.98
C PRO A 44 14.70 2.22 -3.97
N SER A 45 15.54 1.23 -3.68
CA SER A 45 15.69 0.05 -4.54
C SER A 45 14.41 -0.77 -4.61
N CYS A 46 13.70 -0.92 -3.49
CA CYS A 46 12.42 -1.63 -3.45
C CYS A 46 11.34 -0.93 -4.29
N ILE A 47 11.26 0.41 -4.23
CA ILE A 47 10.36 1.21 -5.06
C ILE A 47 10.69 1.00 -6.54
N GLN A 48 11.97 1.14 -6.91
CA GLN A 48 12.41 1.00 -8.28
C GLN A 48 12.11 -0.41 -8.81
N SER A 49 12.47 -1.45 -8.05
CA SER A 49 12.11 -2.82 -8.38
C SER A 49 10.61 -3.02 -8.50
N SER A 50 9.78 -2.40 -7.66
CA SER A 50 8.31 -2.54 -7.77
C SER A 50 7.71 -1.81 -8.97
N LEU A 51 8.38 -0.77 -9.48
CA LEU A 51 7.97 -0.09 -10.71
C LEU A 51 8.42 -0.86 -11.96
N GLU A 52 9.57 -1.54 -11.88
CA GLU A 52 10.11 -2.41 -12.94
C GLU A 52 9.39 -3.77 -12.98
N ASP A 53 9.10 -4.33 -11.80
CA ASP A 53 8.42 -5.60 -11.59
C ASP A 53 6.91 -5.34 -11.45
N ALA A 54 6.25 -5.20 -12.59
CA ALA A 54 4.80 -5.27 -12.69
C ALA A 54 4.27 -6.72 -12.52
N GLY A 55 4.88 -7.47 -11.58
CA GLY A 55 4.90 -8.93 -11.53
C GLY A 55 4.82 -9.49 -10.10
N TYR A 56 3.75 -9.16 -9.38
CA TYR A 56 3.29 -9.75 -8.12
C TYR A 56 4.29 -9.89 -6.95
N CYS A 57 3.97 -9.23 -5.83
CA CYS A 57 4.37 -9.72 -4.50
C CYS A 57 3.28 -9.44 -3.46
N LEU A 58 2.65 -10.52 -2.99
CA LEU A 58 1.67 -10.53 -1.89
C LEU A 58 2.42 -10.41 -0.56
N GLY A 59 2.75 -9.17 -0.18
CA GLY A 59 3.53 -8.88 1.02
C GLY A 59 2.94 -7.84 1.96
N ALA A 60 1.83 -7.17 1.65
CA ALA A 60 1.26 -6.14 2.54
C ALA A 60 -0.26 -6.04 2.40
N THR A 61 -0.99 -6.95 3.04
CA THR A 61 -2.47 -6.93 3.08
C THR A 61 -3.01 -5.62 3.67
N GLU A 62 -2.31 -5.05 4.66
CA GLU A 62 -2.71 -3.79 5.33
C GLU A 62 -2.54 -2.57 4.43
N GLY A 63 -1.44 -2.52 3.67
CA GLY A 63 -1.19 -1.45 2.71
C GLY A 63 -2.17 -1.45 1.53
N LEU A 64 -2.59 -2.64 1.10
CA LEU A 64 -3.55 -2.77 0.01
C LEU A 64 -4.91 -2.17 0.38
N GLU A 65 -5.35 -2.29 1.63
CA GLU A 65 -6.62 -1.68 2.03
C GLU A 65 -6.58 -0.15 2.00
N ALA A 66 -5.54 0.45 2.57
CA ALA A 66 -5.38 1.90 2.61
C ALA A 66 -5.28 2.50 1.20
N THR A 67 -4.51 1.86 0.31
CA THR A 67 -4.35 2.29 -1.09
C THR A 67 -5.65 2.19 -1.87
N VAL A 68 -6.41 1.10 -1.73
CA VAL A 68 -7.69 0.96 -2.41
C VAL A 68 -8.72 1.96 -1.89
N LYS A 69 -8.77 2.21 -0.58
CA LYS A 69 -9.68 3.23 -0.01
C LYS A 69 -9.31 4.64 -0.49
N ALA A 70 -8.03 4.96 -0.59
CA ALA A 70 -7.58 6.25 -1.13
C ALA A 70 -8.02 6.44 -2.58
N ILE A 71 -7.86 5.42 -3.44
CA ILE A 71 -8.29 5.45 -4.85
C ILE A 71 -9.81 5.56 -4.98
N THR A 72 -10.55 4.76 -4.21
CA THR A 72 -12.02 4.68 -4.35
C THR A 72 -12.75 5.85 -3.73
N MET A 73 -12.28 6.36 -2.60
CA MET A 73 -12.96 7.42 -1.86
C MET A 73 -12.35 8.81 -2.11
N GLY A 74 -11.15 8.88 -2.68
CA GLY A 74 -10.41 10.13 -2.87
C GLY A 74 -9.95 10.78 -1.57
N TRP A 75 -9.84 10.01 -0.48
CA TRP A 75 -9.39 10.50 0.81
C TRP A 75 -8.02 9.91 1.16
N LEU A 76 -7.06 10.78 1.42
CA LEU A 76 -5.77 10.40 1.97
C LEU A 76 -5.86 10.39 3.50
N HIS A 77 -5.47 9.26 4.11
CA HIS A 77 -5.47 9.10 5.56
C HIS A 77 -4.46 10.04 6.22
N PRO A 78 -4.79 10.61 7.40
CA PRO A 78 -3.86 11.44 8.15
C PRO A 78 -2.80 10.59 8.84
N THR A 79 -1.59 11.13 8.95
CA THR A 79 -0.62 10.65 9.94
C THR A 79 -1.00 11.24 11.28
N ILE A 80 -1.82 10.50 12.03
CA ILE A 80 -2.28 10.91 13.36
C ILE A 80 -1.12 10.95 14.36
N ASN A 81 -1.24 11.79 15.39
CA ASN A 81 -0.26 11.97 16.46
C ASN A 81 1.11 12.51 16.00
N GLN A 82 1.18 13.12 14.81
CA GLN A 82 2.41 13.73 14.29
C GLN A 82 2.49 15.20 14.71
N PHE A 83 3.10 15.48 15.86
CA PHE A 83 3.19 16.84 16.40
C PHE A 83 4.55 17.52 16.18
N ASN A 84 5.61 16.74 15.97
CA ASN A 84 6.98 17.24 15.86
C ASN A 84 7.75 16.52 14.73
N PRO A 85 7.43 16.80 13.46
CA PRO A 85 8.12 16.19 12.32
C PRO A 85 9.58 16.61 12.29
N GLU A 86 10.46 15.70 11.87
CA GLU A 86 11.88 16.00 11.70
C GLU A 86 12.09 17.01 10.56
N LEU A 87 13.03 17.94 10.76
CA LEU A 87 13.32 19.01 9.79
C LEU A 87 13.85 18.49 8.44
N VAL A 88 14.29 17.24 8.37
CA VAL A 88 14.78 16.59 7.15
C VAL A 88 13.65 16.07 6.25
N VAL A 89 12.42 15.98 6.77
CA VAL A 89 11.25 15.54 5.99
C VAL A 89 10.76 16.69 5.11
N ASN A 90 10.91 16.53 3.78
CA ASN A 90 10.63 17.55 2.78
C ASN A 90 9.37 17.26 1.93
N PHE A 91 8.48 16.41 2.41
CA PHE A 91 7.23 16.03 1.74
C PHE A 91 6.04 16.13 2.71
N ASP A 92 4.83 16.26 2.15
CA ASP A 92 3.60 16.32 2.95
C ASP A 92 3.26 14.95 3.52
N THR A 93 3.23 14.85 4.84
CA THR A 93 2.90 13.64 5.59
C THR A 93 1.43 13.58 6.02
N LEU A 94 0.62 14.60 5.71
CA LEU A 94 -0.77 14.71 6.15
C LEU A 94 -0.91 14.66 7.68
N ALA A 95 -0.11 15.46 8.37
CA ALA A 95 -0.06 15.49 9.83
C ALA A 95 -1.43 15.84 10.44
N ASN A 96 -2.03 14.89 11.16
CA ASN A 96 -3.29 15.01 11.92
C ASN A 96 -4.55 15.41 11.14
N VAL A 97 -4.46 15.70 9.84
CA VAL A 97 -5.59 16.18 9.04
C VAL A 97 -5.66 15.40 7.74
N LYS A 98 -6.80 14.73 7.52
CA LYS A 98 -7.07 14.04 6.27
C LYS A 98 -7.25 15.05 5.13
N GLN A 99 -6.85 14.68 3.93
CA GLN A 99 -7.01 15.53 2.75
C GLN A 99 -7.73 14.78 1.64
N GLN A 100 -8.50 15.52 0.85
CA GLN A 100 -9.15 14.96 -0.33
C GLN A 100 -8.26 15.16 -1.55
N HIS A 101 -8.03 14.11 -2.30
CA HIS A 101 -7.24 14.13 -3.53
C HIS A 101 -7.77 13.08 -4.51
N GLU A 102 -7.73 13.40 -5.80
CA GLU A 102 -7.99 12.38 -6.82
C GLU A 102 -6.76 11.46 -6.90
N VAL A 103 -6.92 10.20 -6.49
CA VAL A 103 -5.83 9.23 -6.47
C VAL A 103 -6.03 8.24 -7.61
N ILE A 104 -5.20 8.37 -8.64
CA ILE A 104 -5.24 7.50 -9.82
C ILE A 104 -4.29 6.30 -9.63
N VAL A 105 -3.15 6.54 -9.00
CA VAL A 105 -2.12 5.55 -8.69
C VAL A 105 -1.72 5.71 -7.24
N SER A 106 -1.60 4.59 -6.54
CA SER A 106 -1.18 4.57 -5.14
C SER A 106 -0.09 3.54 -4.95
N ILE A 107 0.98 3.94 -4.26
CA ILE A 107 2.11 3.08 -3.91
C ILE A 107 2.16 3.04 -2.38
N TYR A 108 2.18 1.84 -1.84
CA TYR A 108 2.36 1.61 -0.41
C TYR A 108 3.77 1.10 -0.12
N LEU A 109 4.40 1.69 0.88
CA LEU A 109 5.69 1.25 1.41
C LEU A 109 5.50 0.97 2.90
N GLY A 110 5.57 -0.31 3.27
CA GLY A 110 5.52 -0.76 4.66
C GLY A 110 6.81 -1.44 5.04
N ASN A 111 7.35 -1.10 6.21
CA ASN A 111 8.38 -1.91 6.84
C ASN A 111 7.67 -2.89 7.78
N MET A 112 7.63 -4.19 7.41
CA MET A 112 7.13 -5.22 8.32
C MET A 112 8.18 -5.52 9.40
N PHE A 113 8.15 -4.76 10.49
CA PHE A 113 8.73 -5.18 11.76
C PHE A 113 7.58 -5.77 12.59
N TYR A 114 7.68 -7.05 12.96
CA TYR A 114 6.67 -7.68 13.81
C TYR A 114 6.63 -6.99 15.18
N ASP A 115 5.72 -6.02 15.36
CA ASP A 115 4.88 -5.78 16.55
C ASP A 115 3.98 -4.56 16.29
N GLY A 116 2.67 -4.77 16.13
CA GLY A 116 1.71 -3.70 15.91
C GLY A 116 0.43 -4.17 15.23
N VAL A 117 -0.60 -4.43 16.03
CA VAL A 117 -1.96 -4.69 15.53
C VAL A 117 -2.61 -3.34 15.20
N PHE A 118 -2.86 -3.06 13.93
CA PHE A 118 -3.80 -2.02 13.52
C PHE A 118 -5.13 -2.68 13.13
N GLU A 119 -6.12 -2.62 14.04
CA GLU A 119 -7.49 -2.95 13.71
C GLU A 119 -8.15 -1.76 12.99
N LEU A 120 -8.38 -1.90 11.68
CA LEU A 120 -9.38 -1.10 10.99
C LEU A 120 -10.67 -1.91 10.90
N TRP A 121 -11.65 -1.49 11.70
CA TRP A 121 -13.01 -2.02 11.70
C TRP A 121 -13.74 -1.61 10.41
N GLU A 122 -14.17 -2.59 9.61
CA GLU A 122 -15.26 -2.39 8.65
C GLU A 122 -16.09 -3.68 8.59
N GLU A 123 -17.05 -3.78 9.52
CA GLU A 123 -17.83 -4.99 9.78
C GLU A 123 -18.83 -5.35 8.65
N ASN A 124 -18.99 -4.52 7.61
CA ASN A 124 -20.05 -4.69 6.59
C ASN A 124 -19.73 -4.23 5.15
N SER A 125 -18.47 -4.07 4.79
CA SER A 125 -18.12 -3.64 3.42
C SER A 125 -18.20 -4.79 2.41
N PRO A 126 -18.79 -4.58 1.21
CA PRO A 126 -18.78 -5.60 0.16
C PRO A 126 -17.35 -5.98 -0.22
N PRO A 127 -17.10 -7.22 -0.67
CA PRO A 127 -15.76 -7.67 -1.00
C PRO A 127 -15.14 -6.80 -2.11
N ILE A 128 -13.95 -6.27 -1.82
CA ILE A 128 -13.22 -5.40 -2.74
C ILE A 128 -12.48 -6.27 -3.75
N ASN A 129 -12.87 -6.25 -5.03
CA ASN A 129 -12.18 -7.04 -6.05
C ASN A 129 -11.01 -6.25 -6.66
N VAL A 130 -9.81 -6.82 -6.53
CA VAL A 130 -8.56 -6.31 -7.07
C VAL A 130 -8.10 -7.24 -8.19
N ILE A 131 -7.79 -6.69 -9.36
CA ILE A 131 -7.34 -7.48 -10.51
C ILE A 131 -5.82 -7.39 -10.62
N GLY A 132 -5.10 -8.51 -10.59
CA GLY A 132 -3.67 -8.50 -10.89
C GLY A 132 -3.41 -8.56 -12.40
N ARG A 133 -2.37 -7.85 -12.87
CA ARG A 133 -1.97 -7.89 -14.28
C ARG A 133 -1.38 -9.27 -14.63
N HIS A 134 -1.86 -9.87 -15.70
CA HIS A 134 -1.35 -11.15 -16.22
C HIS A 134 0.10 -11.02 -16.71
N ALA A 135 0.97 -11.89 -16.18
CA ALA A 135 1.94 -12.60 -17.02
C ALA A 135 1.24 -13.80 -17.67
#